data_AF-A0A2V7SBD5-F1
#
_entry.id   AF-A0A2V7SBD5-F1
#
_cell.length_a   1.000
_cell.length_b   1.000
_cell.length_c   1.000
_cell.angle_alpha   90.00
_cell.angle_beta   90.00
_cell.angle_gamma   90.00
#
_symmetry.space_group_name_H-M   'P 1'
#
loop_
_entity.id
_entity.type
_entity.pdbx_description
1 polymer ?
#
loop_
_entity_poly.entity_id
_entity_poly.type
_entity_poly.pdbx_seq_one_letter_code
_entity_poly.pdbx_strand_id
1 'polypeptide(L)'
;HSLLTLIGWGILLAVLYRWRSGDARAATVVALLVVSHWVLDFVTHVPDMPLYPGGPTVGLGLWNSVAGTVIIEGSMFVAGAWIYVTTTRARDAVGRYALWALLAFLLVSYVASLFTGPPPTLQAIEFGGIVFGWLFVGWAAWADRHREGVA
;
A
#
# COMPACT_ATOMS: atom_id res chain seq x y z
N HIS A 1 -3.31 -8.19 -12.09
CA HIS A 1 -2.01 -7.96 -11.42
C HIS A 1 -0.84 -8.50 -12.24
N SER A 2 -0.74 -8.21 -13.56
CA SER A 2 0.50 -8.55 -14.30
C SER A 2 1.44 -7.36 -14.38
N LEU A 3 2.74 -7.61 -14.49
CA LEU A 3 3.75 -6.55 -14.62
C LEU A 3 3.41 -5.60 -15.78
N LEU A 4 3.07 -6.16 -16.95
CA LEU A 4 2.66 -5.37 -18.11
C LEU A 4 1.44 -4.48 -17.80
N THR A 5 0.42 -5.02 -17.14
CA THR A 5 -0.77 -4.22 -16.79
C THR A 5 -0.47 -3.12 -15.78
N LEU A 6 0.39 -3.37 -14.78
CA LEU A 6 0.78 -2.34 -13.81
C LEU A 6 1.70 -1.27 -14.41
N ILE A 7 2.57 -1.62 -15.36
CA ILE A 7 3.31 -0.63 -16.15
C ILE A 7 2.33 0.25 -16.94
N GLY A 8 1.35 -0.34 -17.62
CA GLY A 8 0.32 0.40 -18.34
C GLY A 8 -0.48 1.34 -17.44
N TRP A 9 -0.95 0.86 -16.29
CA TRP A 9 -1.65 1.68 -15.30
C TRP A 9 -0.76 2.77 -14.69
N GLY A 10 0.50 2.48 -14.41
CA GLY A 10 1.46 3.44 -13.89
C GLY A 10 1.69 4.60 -14.87
N ILE A 11 1.88 4.30 -16.15
CA ILE A 11 2.00 5.31 -17.21
C ILE A 11 0.72 6.14 -17.30
N LEU A 12 -0.44 5.49 -17.35
CA LEU A 12 -1.74 6.17 -17.47
C LEU A 12 -1.96 7.14 -16.31
N LEU A 13 -1.77 6.68 -15.06
CA LEU A 13 -1.96 7.51 -13.87
C LEU A 13 -0.93 8.64 -13.78
N ALA A 14 0.32 8.41 -14.17
CA ALA A 14 1.33 9.47 -14.25
C ALA A 14 0.99 10.53 -15.29
N VAL A 15 0.52 10.14 -16.47
CA VAL A 15 0.07 11.08 -17.52
C VAL A 15 -1.11 11.91 -17.02
N LEU A 16 -2.13 11.27 -16.44
CA LEU A 16 -3.29 11.97 -15.88
C LEU A 16 -2.88 12.93 -14.75
N TYR A 17 -2.02 12.49 -13.84
CA TYR A 17 -1.51 13.31 -12.75
C TYR A 17 -0.72 14.52 -13.28
N ARG A 18 0.19 14.31 -14.22
CA ARG A 18 0.98 15.38 -14.84
C ARG A 18 0.10 16.38 -15.58
N TRP A 19 -0.90 15.89 -16.32
CA TRP A 19 -1.84 16.76 -17.05
C TRP A 19 -2.62 17.66 -16.10
N ARG A 20 -2.99 17.16 -14.91
CA ARG A 20 -3.81 17.90 -13.95
C ARG A 20 -3.00 18.81 -13.01
N SER A 21 -1.78 18.41 -12.64
CA SER A 21 -0.96 19.13 -11.65
C SER A 21 0.19 19.94 -12.26
N GLY A 22 0.66 19.59 -13.47
CA GLY A 22 1.90 20.12 -14.05
C GLY A 22 3.19 19.54 -13.45
N ASP A 23 3.11 18.77 -12.36
CA ASP A 23 4.29 18.26 -11.63
C ASP A 23 4.77 16.92 -12.21
N ALA A 24 5.83 16.98 -13.01
CA ALA A 24 6.46 15.81 -13.62
C ALA A 24 7.17 14.91 -12.60
N ARG A 25 7.69 15.46 -11.49
CA ARG A 25 8.38 14.67 -10.47
C ARG A 25 7.37 13.82 -9.72
N ALA A 26 6.29 14.43 -9.23
CA ALA A 26 5.21 13.71 -8.56
C ALA A 26 4.54 12.69 -9.50
N ALA A 27 4.34 13.02 -10.78
CA ALA A 27 3.84 12.05 -11.77
C ALA A 27 4.75 10.81 -11.88
N THR A 28 6.07 11.01 -11.89
CA THR A 28 7.04 9.89 -11.94
C THR A 28 6.94 9.03 -10.67
N VAL A 29 6.82 9.66 -9.50
CA VAL A 29 6.61 8.95 -8.23
C VAL A 29 5.33 8.12 -8.28
N VAL A 30 4.23 8.66 -8.80
CA VAL A 30 2.96 7.92 -8.96
C VAL A 30 3.14 6.68 -9.84
N ALA A 31 3.80 6.79 -11.00
CA ALA A 31 4.08 5.62 -11.84
C ALA A 31 4.91 4.56 -11.11
N LEU A 32 5.98 4.98 -10.44
CA LEU A 32 6.86 4.07 -9.72
C LEU A 32 6.14 3.37 -8.56
N LEU A 33 5.26 4.08 -7.84
CA LEU A 33 4.45 3.48 -6.78
C LEU A 33 3.54 2.37 -7.32
N VAL A 34 2.85 2.61 -8.45
CA VAL A 34 1.97 1.60 -9.07
C VAL A 34 2.76 0.35 -9.50
N VAL A 35 3.92 0.53 -10.13
CA VAL A 35 4.76 -0.60 -10.58
C VAL A 35 5.42 -1.31 -9.40
N SER A 36 5.79 -0.58 -8.34
CA SER A 36 6.40 -1.16 -7.14
C SER A 36 5.51 -2.21 -6.48
N HIS A 37 4.19 -2.10 -6.63
CA HIS A 37 3.25 -3.11 -6.14
C HIS A 37 3.55 -4.49 -6.71
N TRP A 38 3.74 -4.61 -8.03
CA TRP A 38 4.10 -5.90 -8.66
C TRP A 38 5.45 -6.43 -8.15
N VAL A 39 6.42 -5.55 -7.94
CA VAL A 39 7.76 -5.94 -7.45
C VAL A 39 7.69 -6.48 -6.03
N LEU A 40 6.92 -5.82 -5.16
CA LEU A 40 6.68 -6.29 -3.80
C LEU A 40 5.91 -7.62 -3.80
N ASP A 41 4.91 -7.75 -4.67
CA ASP A 41 4.17 -9.00 -4.83
C ASP A 41 5.08 -10.13 -5.33
N PHE A 42 5.96 -9.88 -6.31
CA PHE A 42 6.93 -10.87 -6.79
C PHE A 42 7.84 -11.39 -5.67
N VAL A 43 8.31 -10.53 -4.77
CA VAL A 43 9.09 -10.97 -3.61
C VAL A 43 8.24 -11.79 -2.65
N THR A 44 6.97 -11.41 -2.51
CA THR A 44 6.11 -11.88 -1.42
C THR A 44 5.42 -13.21 -1.75
N HIS A 45 4.82 -13.27 -2.93
CA HIS A 45 3.98 -14.37 -3.38
C HIS A 45 4.80 -15.61 -3.78
N VAL A 46 4.12 -16.76 -3.73
CA VAL A 46 4.54 -17.98 -4.46
C VAL A 46 4.59 -17.70 -5.98
N PRO A 47 5.04 -18.64 -6.84
CA PRO A 47 5.08 -18.42 -8.30
C PRO A 47 3.70 -18.28 -9.00
N ASP A 48 2.91 -17.28 -8.61
CA ASP A 48 1.57 -16.96 -9.12
C ASP A 48 1.50 -15.54 -9.75
N MET A 49 2.59 -14.76 -9.74
CA MET A 49 2.60 -13.39 -10.29
C MET A 49 2.89 -13.37 -11.80
N PRO A 50 1.92 -12.99 -12.66
CA PRO A 50 2.11 -13.04 -14.11
C PRO A 50 2.97 -11.87 -14.63
N LEU A 51 3.86 -12.14 -15.60
CA LEU A 51 4.59 -11.07 -16.30
C LEU A 51 3.67 -10.28 -17.25
N TYR A 52 2.76 -10.97 -17.94
CA TYR A 52 1.74 -10.39 -18.80
C TYR A 52 0.47 -11.27 -18.75
N PRO A 53 -0.71 -10.78 -19.16
CA PRO A 53 -1.93 -11.58 -19.12
C PRO A 53 -1.80 -12.89 -19.90
N GLY A 54 -2.04 -14.03 -19.24
CA GLY A 54 -1.86 -15.37 -19.82
C GLY A 54 -0.40 -15.83 -19.99
N GLY A 55 0.56 -15.06 -19.47
CA GLY A 55 1.99 -15.36 -19.52
C GLY A 55 2.51 -16.21 -18.36
N PRO A 56 3.82 -16.47 -18.30
CA PRO A 56 4.43 -17.20 -17.20
C PRO A 56 4.29 -16.43 -15.88
N THR A 57 4.18 -17.19 -14.79
CA THR A 57 4.11 -16.67 -13.42
C THR A 57 5.44 -16.85 -12.68
N VAL A 58 5.73 -15.91 -11.79
CA VAL A 58 6.99 -15.84 -11.02
C VAL A 58 6.70 -15.46 -9.57
N GLY A 59 7.62 -15.73 -8.66
CA GLY A 59 7.49 -15.37 -7.25
C GLY A 59 8.61 -15.97 -6.41
N LEU A 60 9.09 -15.25 -5.38
CA LEU A 60 10.15 -15.71 -4.47
C LEU A 60 9.62 -16.43 -3.23
N GLY A 61 8.34 -16.27 -2.91
CA GLY A 61 7.64 -17.03 -1.88
C GLY A 61 7.97 -16.65 -0.43
N LEU A 62 8.10 -15.34 -0.12
CA LEU A 62 8.26 -14.88 1.27
C LEU A 62 7.17 -15.43 2.20
N TRP A 63 5.93 -15.53 1.73
CA TRP A 63 4.81 -16.06 2.51
C TRP A 63 4.96 -17.52 2.95
N ASN A 64 5.93 -18.27 2.41
CA ASN A 64 6.29 -19.58 2.96
C ASN A 64 6.95 -19.49 4.35
N SER A 65 7.35 -18.28 4.79
CA SER A 65 7.94 -18.02 6.10
C SER A 65 7.16 -16.92 6.83
N VAL A 66 6.29 -17.33 7.76
CA VAL A 66 5.53 -16.40 8.61
C VAL A 66 6.46 -15.40 9.32
N ALA A 67 7.58 -15.87 9.88
CA ALA A 67 8.54 -15.00 10.55
C ALA A 67 9.17 -13.99 9.58
N GLY A 68 9.54 -14.43 8.37
CA GLY A 68 10.09 -13.54 7.35
C GLY A 68 9.11 -12.46 6.91
N THR A 69 7.85 -12.86 6.66
CA THR A 69 6.75 -11.95 6.33
C THR A 69 6.55 -10.90 7.43
N VAL A 70 6.41 -11.31 8.69
CA VAL A 70 6.19 -10.40 9.82
C VAL A 70 7.35 -9.43 10.00
N ILE A 71 8.60 -9.90 9.87
CA ILE A 71 9.78 -9.03 9.98
C ILE A 71 9.79 -7.97 8.88
N ILE A 72 9.56 -8.36 7.63
CA ILE A 72 9.62 -7.43 6.49
C ILE A 72 8.45 -6.45 6.52
N GLU A 73 7.22 -6.94 6.63
CA GLU A 73 6.01 -6.10 6.65
C GLU A 73 6.00 -5.18 7.87
N GLY A 74 6.38 -5.69 9.04
CA GLY A 74 6.52 -4.89 10.26
C GLY A 74 7.59 -3.80 10.12
N SER A 75 8.75 -4.12 9.53
CA SER A 75 9.81 -3.14 9.28
C SER A 75 9.37 -2.05 8.31
N MET A 76 8.66 -2.41 7.23
CA MET A 76 8.10 -1.46 6.28
C MET A 76 7.05 -0.55 6.93
N PHE A 77 6.18 -1.12 7.76
CA PHE A 77 5.18 -0.35 8.52
C PHE A 77 5.84 0.67 9.44
N VAL A 78 6.81 0.24 10.24
CA VAL A 78 7.55 1.12 11.17
C VAL A 78 8.32 2.20 10.40
N ALA A 79 9.01 1.84 9.32
CA ALA A 79 9.76 2.79 8.51
C ALA A 79 8.83 3.84 7.87
N GLY A 80 7.70 3.41 7.29
CA GLY A 80 6.72 4.31 6.71
C GLY A 80 6.11 5.26 7.75
N ALA A 81 5.72 4.74 8.91
CA ALA A 81 5.20 5.55 10.01
C ALA A 81 6.25 6.54 10.52
N TRP A 82 7.50 6.10 10.68
CA TRP A 82 8.62 6.95 11.09
C TRP A 82 8.83 8.10 10.10
N ILE A 83 8.97 7.80 8.82
CA ILE A 83 9.20 8.80 7.77
C ILE A 83 8.07 9.83 7.81
N TYR A 84 6.81 9.38 7.84
CA TYR A 84 5.66 10.28 7.82
C TYR A 84 5.57 11.15 9.08
N VAL A 85 5.76 10.59 10.28
CA VAL A 85 5.67 11.36 11.54
C VAL A 85 6.84 12.33 11.71
N THR A 86 8.03 12.02 11.17
CA THR A 86 9.20 12.90 11.29
C THR A 86 9.23 14.00 10.24
N THR A 87 8.56 13.80 9.10
CA THR A 87 8.48 14.78 8.01
C THR A 87 7.21 15.61 8.02
N THR A 88 6.24 15.30 8.90
CA THR A 88 4.98 16.06 9.02
C THR A 88 4.67 16.40 10.46
N ARG A 89 3.97 17.52 10.69
CA ARG A 89 3.43 17.90 12.00
C ARG A 89 1.92 18.08 11.94
N ALA A 90 1.25 17.81 13.06
CA ALA A 90 -0.19 18.03 13.18
C ALA A 90 -0.50 19.53 13.26
N ARG A 91 -1.52 19.98 12.50
CA ARG A 91 -2.02 21.35 12.54
C ARG A 91 -3.03 21.56 13.67
N ASP A 92 -3.69 20.48 14.08
CA ASP A 92 -4.72 20.47 15.12
C ASP A 92 -4.80 19.09 15.82
N ALA A 93 -5.77 18.94 16.72
CA ALA A 93 -6.03 17.70 17.43
C ALA A 93 -6.41 16.55 16.48
N VAL A 94 -7.12 16.84 15.38
CA VAL A 94 -7.54 15.83 14.40
C VAL A 94 -6.31 15.23 13.73
N GLY A 95 -5.38 16.06 13.23
CA GLY A 95 -4.15 15.59 12.60
C GLY A 95 -3.24 14.80 13.55
N ARG A 96 -3.35 15.02 14.87
CA ARG A 96 -2.68 14.20 15.88
C ARG A 96 -3.37 12.86 16.06
N TYR A 97 -4.66 12.83 16.37
CA TYR A 97 -5.35 11.60 16.75
C TYR A 97 -5.73 10.72 15.55
N ALA A 98 -6.12 11.29 14.41
CA ALA A 98 -6.53 10.55 13.23
C ALA A 98 -5.41 9.65 12.68
N LEU A 99 -4.17 10.16 12.66
CA LEU A 99 -3.00 9.39 12.22
C LEU A 99 -2.71 8.24 13.18
N TRP A 100 -2.59 8.52 14.48
CA TRP A 100 -2.26 7.48 15.46
C TRP A 100 -3.37 6.43 15.57
N ALA A 101 -4.63 6.82 15.43
CA ALA A 101 -5.76 5.90 15.36
C ALA A 101 -5.69 5.00 14.12
N LEU A 102 -5.35 5.55 12.94
CA LEU A 102 -5.13 4.76 11.73
C LEU A 102 -3.99 3.77 11.91
N LEU A 103 -2.83 4.21 12.40
CA LEU A 103 -1.67 3.35 12.62
C LEU A 103 -1.97 2.24 13.64
N ALA A 104 -2.62 2.57 14.76
CA ALA A 104 -3.03 1.59 15.74
C ALA A 104 -4.04 0.60 15.16
N PHE A 105 -5.03 1.07 14.38
CA PHE A 105 -6.01 0.21 13.75
C PHE A 105 -5.36 -0.77 12.76
N LEU A 106 -4.45 -0.29 11.91
CA LEU A 106 -3.72 -1.14 10.97
C LEU A 106 -2.85 -2.17 11.69
N LEU A 107 -2.13 -1.77 12.74
CA LEU A 107 -1.30 -2.67 13.53
C LEU A 107 -2.14 -3.74 14.23
N VAL A 108 -3.24 -3.36 14.88
CA VAL A 108 -4.14 -4.31 15.54
C VAL A 108 -4.78 -5.25 14.53
N SER A 109 -5.19 -4.74 13.37
CA SER A 109 -5.77 -5.55 12.29
C SER A 109 -4.75 -6.56 11.76
N TYR A 110 -3.49 -6.14 11.60
CA TYR A 110 -2.39 -7.01 11.18
C TYR A 110 -2.09 -8.09 12.23
N VAL A 111 -1.98 -7.73 13.51
CA VAL A 111 -1.77 -8.72 14.56
C VAL A 111 -2.94 -9.70 14.64
N ALA A 112 -4.18 -9.20 14.52
CA ALA A 112 -5.36 -10.06 14.48
C ALA A 112 -5.33 -11.02 13.29
N SER A 113 -4.86 -10.58 12.12
CA SER A 113 -4.78 -11.43 10.92
C SER A 113 -3.81 -12.60 11.06
N LEU A 114 -2.85 -12.54 11.97
CA LEU A 114 -1.97 -13.68 12.28
C LEU A 114 -2.70 -14.83 12.99
N PHE A 115 -3.84 -14.54 13.61
CA PHE A 115 -4.64 -15.53 14.35
C PHE A 115 -5.98 -15.85 13.67
N THR A 116 -6.43 -15.00 12.76
CA THR A 116 -7.62 -15.25 11.95
C THR A 116 -7.20 -15.83 10.61
N GLY A 117 -7.68 -17.04 10.28
CA GLY A 117 -7.46 -17.61 8.94
C GLY A 117 -8.01 -16.71 7.81
N PRO A 118 -7.66 -17.01 6.55
CA PRO A 118 -8.13 -16.22 5.41
C PRO A 118 -9.67 -16.20 5.36
N PRO A 119 -10.28 -15.15 4.77
CA PRO A 119 -11.73 -15.10 4.61
C PRO A 119 -12.26 -16.37 3.92
N PRO A 120 -13.43 -16.88 4.34
CA PRO A 120 -13.91 -18.20 3.92
C PRO A 120 -14.35 -18.25 2.44
N THR A 121 -14.50 -17.10 1.77
CA THR A 121 -14.99 -17.02 0.39
C THR A 121 -14.21 -15.99 -0.42
N LEU A 122 -14.10 -16.25 -1.73
CA LEU A 122 -13.52 -15.31 -2.71
C LEU A 122 -14.22 -13.94 -2.67
N GLN A 123 -15.55 -13.94 -2.59
CA GLN A 123 -16.35 -12.71 -2.51
C GLN A 123 -15.98 -11.86 -1.28
N ALA A 124 -15.69 -12.50 -0.14
CA ALA A 124 -15.27 -11.77 1.06
C ALA A 124 -13.89 -11.13 0.87
N ILE A 125 -12.97 -11.80 0.17
CA ILE A 125 -11.64 -11.25 -0.16
C ILE A 125 -11.79 -10.06 -1.10
N GLU A 126 -12.58 -10.19 -2.17
CA GLU A 126 -12.81 -9.14 -3.16
C GLU A 126 -13.47 -7.90 -2.54
N PHE A 127 -14.57 -8.11 -1.80
CA PHE A 127 -15.28 -7.02 -1.14
C PHE A 127 -14.42 -6.36 -0.07
N GLY A 128 -13.73 -7.16 0.74
CA GLY A 128 -12.81 -6.67 1.77
C GLY A 128 -11.69 -5.83 1.16
N GLY A 129 -11.03 -6.32 0.10
CA GLY A 129 -9.95 -5.61 -0.57
C GLY A 129 -10.39 -4.26 -1.13
N ILE A 130 -11.56 -4.18 -1.75
CA ILE A 130 -12.09 -2.93 -2.30
C ILE A 130 -12.53 -1.98 -1.19
N VAL A 131 -13.36 -2.44 -0.26
CA VAL A 131 -13.97 -1.58 0.76
C VAL A 131 -12.94 -1.11 1.77
N PHE A 132 -12.15 -2.03 2.34
CA PHE A 132 -11.12 -1.64 3.30
C PHE A 132 -9.99 -0.85 2.63
N GLY A 133 -9.64 -1.18 1.37
CA GLY A 133 -8.69 -0.40 0.59
C GLY A 133 -9.10 1.08 0.49
N TRP A 134 -10.33 1.36 0.04
CA TRP A 134 -10.82 2.74 -0.05
C TRP A 134 -11.08 3.40 1.31
N LEU A 135 -11.49 2.64 2.32
CA LEU A 135 -11.62 3.14 3.70
C LEU A 135 -10.28 3.68 4.21
N PHE A 136 -9.19 2.92 4.06
CA PHE A 136 -7.87 3.33 4.52
C PHE A 136 -7.31 4.50 3.72
N VAL A 137 -7.53 4.54 2.40
CA VAL A 137 -7.18 5.70 1.57
C VAL A 137 -7.94 6.95 2.03
N GLY A 138 -9.24 6.84 2.28
CA GLY A 138 -10.07 7.94 2.77
C GLY A 138 -9.62 8.44 4.15
N TRP A 139 -9.35 7.54 5.09
CA TRP A 139 -8.85 7.87 6.42
C TRP A 139 -7.46 8.53 6.34
N ALA A 140 -6.52 7.95 5.59
CA ALA A 140 -5.19 8.52 5.39
C ALA A 140 -5.27 9.94 4.80
N ALA A 141 -6.11 10.14 3.77
CA ALA A 141 -6.31 11.45 3.17
C ALA A 141 -7.01 12.45 4.12
N TRP A 142 -7.86 11.99 5.04
CA TRP A 142 -8.42 12.85 6.08
C TRP A 142 -7.34 13.24 7.09
N ALA A 143 -6.58 12.28 7.63
CA ALA A 143 -5.50 12.55 8.56
C ALA A 143 -4.45 13.51 7.96
N ASP A 144 -4.06 13.29 6.71
CA ASP A 144 -3.06 14.09 5.99
C ASP A 144 -3.49 15.55 5.78
N ARG A 145 -4.77 15.81 5.47
CA ARG A 145 -5.28 17.19 5.34
C ARG A 145 -5.16 18.03 6.61
N HIS A 146 -5.08 17.38 7.77
CA HIS A 146 -4.88 18.03 9.07
C HIS A 146 -3.40 18.06 9.51
N ARG A 147 -2.49 17.72 8.61
CA ARG A 147 -1.04 17.74 8.82
C ARG A 147 -0.37 18.60 7.74
N GLU A 148 0.86 19.00 8.02
CA GLU A 148 1.70 19.74 7.06
C GLU A 148 3.14 19.27 7.14
N GLY A 149 3.86 19.42 6.03
CA GLY A 149 5.29 19.09 5.97
C GLY A 149 6.12 20.01 6.88
N VAL A 150 7.10 19.42 7.55
CA VAL A 150 8.12 20.16 8.31
C VAL A 150 9.21 20.51 7.31
N ALA A 151 9.15 21.72 6.72
CA ALA A 151 10.18 22.27 5.85
C ALA A 151 11.40 22.74 6.65
#